data_AF-A0A3E2NBI3-F1
#
_entry.id   AF-A0A3E2NBI3-F1
#
_cell.length_a   1.000
_cell.length_b   1.000
_cell.length_c   1.000
_cell.angle_alpha   90.00
_cell.angle_beta   90.00
_cell.angle_gamma   90.00
#
_symmetry.space_group_name_H-M   'P 1'
#
loop_
_entity.id
_entity.type
_entity.pdbx_description
1 polymer ?
#
loop_
_entity_poly.entity_id
_entity_poly.type
_entity_poly.pdbx_seq_one_letter_code
_entity_poly.pdbx_strand_id
1 'polypeptide(L)'
;MLRYETEANVIVSIDLQNGYTVIAMARWDNEKKKYYTTLRLHENSVEKWDLIEEAANVEMESDMKTIKRDMAQYVTDLLTDGFFKKYIDRYEYELKCFDRGFEIMEKERKGK
;
A
#
# COMPACT_ATOMS: atom_id res chain seq x y z
N MET A 1 -4.53 -27.04 -15.08
CA MET A 1 -5.55 -26.03 -14.72
C MET A 1 -4.93 -25.11 -13.69
N LEU A 2 -5.01 -23.79 -13.88
CA LEU A 2 -4.44 -22.81 -12.95
C LEU A 2 -5.27 -22.76 -11.66
N ARG A 3 -4.62 -22.52 -10.52
CA ARG A 3 -5.24 -22.31 -9.22
C ARG A 3 -5.21 -20.81 -8.90
N TYR A 4 -6.24 -20.30 -8.22
CA TYR A 4 -6.32 -18.90 -7.78
C TYR A 4 -6.84 -18.83 -6.35
N GLU A 5 -6.52 -17.74 -5.65
CA GLU A 5 -7.03 -17.40 -4.33
C GLU A 5 -7.55 -15.95 -4.34
N THR A 6 -8.57 -15.66 -3.54
CA THR A 6 -9.08 -14.30 -3.36
C THR A 6 -8.23 -13.59 -2.30
N GLU A 7 -7.39 -12.66 -2.74
CA GLU A 7 -6.52 -11.87 -1.86
C GLU A 7 -7.28 -10.81 -1.04
N ALA A 8 -8.36 -10.25 -1.58
CA ALA A 8 -9.22 -9.29 -0.89
C ALA A 8 -10.61 -9.25 -1.53
N ASN A 9 -11.64 -9.01 -0.72
CA ASN A 9 -13.03 -8.84 -1.18
C ASN A 9 -13.57 -7.42 -0.94
N VAL A 10 -12.84 -6.58 -0.20
CA VAL A 10 -13.14 -5.15 -0.05
C VAL A 10 -11.84 -4.36 -0.26
N ILE A 11 -11.88 -3.37 -1.14
CA ILE A 11 -10.73 -2.50 -1.41
C ILE A 11 -11.20 -1.04 -1.34
N VAL A 12 -10.43 -0.18 -0.69
CA VAL A 12 -10.65 1.26 -0.59
C VAL A 12 -9.34 1.99 -0.82
N SER A 13 -9.38 3.05 -1.64
CA SER A 13 -8.28 3.99 -1.81
C SER A 13 -8.51 5.23 -0.96
N ILE A 14 -7.49 5.67 -0.24
CA ILE A 14 -7.54 6.78 0.71
C ILE A 14 -6.41 7.74 0.37
N ASP A 15 -6.76 8.94 -0.11
CA ASP A 15 -5.81 10.01 -0.41
C ASP A 15 -5.26 10.61 0.89
N LEU A 16 -3.93 10.58 1.04
CA LEU A 16 -3.24 11.15 2.21
C LEU A 16 -3.03 12.67 2.11
N GLN A 17 -3.45 13.30 1.00
CA GLN A 17 -3.33 14.74 0.73
C GLN A 17 -1.89 15.27 0.70
N ASN A 18 -0.93 14.38 0.44
CA ASN A 18 0.50 14.70 0.38
C ASN A 18 1.19 14.10 -0.86
N GLY A 19 0.43 13.77 -1.90
CA GLY A 19 0.92 13.12 -3.11
C GLY A 19 0.94 11.59 -3.05
N TYR A 20 0.53 11.00 -1.92
CA TYR A 20 0.43 9.56 -1.75
C TYR A 20 -1.01 9.12 -1.47
N THR A 21 -1.33 7.92 -1.91
CA THR A 21 -2.58 7.21 -1.64
C THR A 21 -2.27 5.91 -0.89
N VAL A 22 -3.09 5.58 0.10
CA VAL A 22 -3.09 4.25 0.72
C VAL A 22 -4.21 3.41 0.12
N ILE A 23 -3.86 2.22 -0.34
CA ILE A 23 -4.81 1.21 -0.79
C ILE A 23 -4.99 0.22 0.35
N ALA A 24 -6.16 0.26 0.99
CA ALA A 24 -6.55 -0.66 2.04
C ALA A 24 -7.32 -1.84 1.43
N MET A 25 -6.82 -3.06 1.66
CA MET A 25 -7.36 -4.30 1.12
C MET A 25 -7.77 -5.21 2.26
N ALA A 26 -9.06 -5.47 2.42
CA ALA A 26 -9.59 -6.39 3.42
C ALA A 26 -10.04 -7.71 2.82
N ARG A 27 -9.66 -8.80 3.49
CA ARG A 27 -10.04 -10.18 3.20
C ARG A 27 -10.83 -10.75 4.37
N TRP A 28 -11.99 -11.31 4.08
CA TRP A 28 -12.78 -12.04 5.08
C TRP A 28 -12.22 -13.45 5.32
N ASP A 29 -11.92 -13.77 6.58
CA ASP A 29 -11.59 -15.13 7.01
C ASP A 29 -12.85 -15.83 7.52
N ASN A 30 -13.28 -16.88 6.81
CA ASN A 30 -14.50 -17.61 7.13
C ASN A 30 -14.41 -18.49 8.38
N GLU A 31 -13.21 -18.93 8.75
CA GLU A 31 -12.99 -19.77 9.93
C GLU A 31 -13.00 -18.90 11.18
N LYS A 32 -12.27 -17.78 11.13
CA LYS A 32 -12.12 -16.85 12.26
C LYS A 32 -13.27 -15.85 12.38
N LYS A 33 -14.07 -15.69 11.32
CA LYS A 33 -15.18 -14.71 11.23
C LYS A 33 -14.71 -13.27 11.43
N LYS A 34 -13.57 -12.91 10.84
CA LYS A 34 -12.98 -11.57 10.94
C LYS A 34 -12.43 -11.09 9.60
N TYR A 35 -12.25 -9.78 9.47
CA TYR A 35 -11.49 -9.21 8.36
C TYR A 35 -10.00 -9.10 8.71
N TYR A 36 -9.16 -9.33 7.70
CA TYR A 36 -7.74 -9.05 7.74
C TYR A 36 -7.41 -8.02 6.68
N THR A 37 -6.85 -6.89 7.11
CA THR A 37 -6.55 -5.74 6.26
C THR A 37 -5.06 -5.62 6.02
N THR A 38 -4.70 -5.45 4.75
CA THR A 38 -3.34 -5.12 4.33
C THR A 38 -3.34 -3.75 3.67
N LEU A 39 -2.40 -2.89 4.05
CA LEU A 39 -2.21 -1.59 3.43
C LEU A 39 -1.08 -1.62 2.41
N ARG A 40 -1.27 -0.89 1.31
CA ARG A 40 -0.22 -0.58 0.34
C ARG A 40 -0.12 0.93 0.14
N LEU A 41 1.11 1.43 0.01
CA LEU A 41 1.39 2.82 -0.33
C LEU A 41 1.53 2.97 -1.85
N HIS A 42 0.93 4.01 -2.40
CA HIS A 42 1.03 4.38 -3.81
C HIS A 42 1.42 5.85 -3.90
N GLU A 43 2.50 6.16 -4.62
CA GLU A 43 2.82 7.52 -5.01
C GLU A 43 2.05 7.84 -6.28
N ASN A 44 1.34 8.97 -6.30
CA ASN A 44 0.28 9.24 -7.29
C ASN A 44 0.81 9.50 -8.71
N SER A 45 2.12 9.69 -8.91
CA SER A 45 2.73 9.95 -10.22
C SER A 45 3.28 8.71 -10.93
N VAL A 46 3.36 7.56 -10.24
CA VAL A 46 3.91 6.32 -10.81
C VAL A 46 3.06 5.09 -10.48
N GLU A 47 2.97 4.15 -11.42
CA GLU A 47 2.16 2.92 -11.31
C GLU A 47 2.84 1.83 -10.45
N LYS A 48 3.16 2.14 -9.19
CA LYS A 48 3.76 1.21 -8.22
C LYS A 48 3.02 1.28 -6.89
N TRP A 49 2.75 0.10 -6.33
CA TRP A 49 2.13 -0.07 -5.00
C TRP A 49 3.05 -0.89 -4.10
N ASP A 50 3.55 -0.25 -3.05
CA ASP A 50 4.45 -0.87 -2.11
C ASP A 50 3.71 -1.40 -0.90
N LEU A 51 4.03 -2.63 -0.50
CA LEU A 51 3.48 -3.20 0.73
C LEU A 51 3.97 -2.38 1.94
N ILE A 52 3.04 -2.10 2.85
CA ILE A 52 3.35 -1.58 4.17
C ILE A 52 3.44 -2.79 5.10
N GLU A 53 4.65 -3.30 5.32
CA GLU A 53 4.87 -4.60 5.97
C GLU A 53 4.33 -4.64 7.40
N GLU A 54 4.41 -3.53 8.13
CA GLU A 54 3.91 -3.42 9.51
C GLU A 54 2.38 -3.26 9.58
N ALA A 55 1.72 -2.99 8.46
CA ALA A 55 0.27 -2.96 8.35
C ALA A 55 -0.26 -4.06 7.40
N ALA A 56 0.46 -5.18 7.33
CA ALA A 56 0.03 -6.37 6.61
C ALA A 56 -0.77 -7.30 7.55
N ASN A 57 -1.91 -7.80 7.05
CA ASN A 57 -2.78 -8.75 7.76
C ASN A 57 -3.22 -8.28 9.16
N VAL A 58 -3.53 -7.00 9.32
CA VAL A 58 -4.09 -6.43 10.54
C VAL A 58 -5.51 -6.94 10.73
N GLU A 59 -5.77 -7.58 11.86
CA GLU A 59 -7.11 -8.05 12.21
C GLU A 59 -8.05 -6.87 12.48
N MET A 60 -9.24 -6.89 11.90
CA MET A 60 -10.28 -5.88 12.11
C MET A 60 -11.57 -6.54 12.61
N GLU A 61 -12.04 -6.08 13.76
CA GLU A 61 -13.34 -6.42 14.34
C GLU A 61 -14.45 -5.62 13.62
N SER A 62 -14.72 -5.99 12.38
CA SER A 62 -15.64 -5.29 11.49
C SER A 62 -16.57 -6.26 10.78
N ASP A 63 -17.74 -5.76 10.37
CA ASP A 63 -18.63 -6.48 9.46
C ASP A 63 -18.58 -5.88 8.06
N MET A 64 -19.31 -6.49 7.12
CA MET A 64 -19.34 -6.05 5.72
C MET A 64 -19.84 -4.60 5.54
N LYS A 65 -20.67 -4.09 6.47
CA LYS A 65 -21.22 -2.73 6.42
C LYS A 65 -20.23 -1.71 6.99
N THR A 66 -19.42 -2.09 7.97
CA THR A 66 -18.51 -1.15 8.67
C THR A 66 -17.07 -1.18 8.18
N ILE A 67 -16.60 -2.31 7.61
CA ILE A 67 -15.18 -2.52 7.27
C ILE A 67 -14.55 -1.38 6.46
N LYS A 68 -15.28 -0.78 5.51
CA LYS A 68 -14.77 0.37 4.73
C LYS A 68 -14.47 1.59 5.58
N ARG A 69 -15.38 1.92 6.50
CA ARG A 69 -15.22 3.03 7.45
C ARG A 69 -14.09 2.72 8.43
N ASP A 70 -14.06 1.49 8.94
CA ASP A 70 -13.08 1.10 9.95
C ASP A 70 -11.65 1.09 9.36
N MET A 71 -11.47 0.66 8.10
CA MET A 71 -10.21 0.82 7.35
C MET A 71 -9.82 2.30 7.17
N ALA A 72 -10.77 3.16 6.81
CA ALA A 72 -10.50 4.60 6.66
C ALA A 72 -10.08 5.26 7.97
N GLN A 73 -10.73 4.88 9.09
CA GLN A 73 -10.35 5.34 10.42
C GLN A 73 -8.94 4.85 10.78
N TYR A 74 -8.64 3.56 10.56
CA TYR A 74 -7.31 3.01 10.83
C TYR A 74 -6.20 3.74 10.08
N VAL A 75 -6.41 4.06 8.79
CA VAL A 75 -5.46 4.87 8.00
C VAL A 75 -5.34 6.29 8.54
N THR A 76 -6.44 6.88 9.01
CA THR A 76 -6.45 8.23 9.60
C THR A 76 -5.62 8.27 10.90
N ASP A 77 -5.74 7.25 11.73
CA ASP A 77 -4.99 7.13 12.98
C ASP A 77 -3.48 7.01 12.67
N LEU A 78 -3.11 6.11 11.75
CA LEU A 78 -1.72 5.97 11.30
C LEU A 78 -1.14 7.25 10.69
N LEU A 79 -1.94 8.00 9.92
CA LEU A 79 -1.52 9.27 9.35
C LEU A 79 -1.23 10.30 10.45
N THR A 80 -2.10 10.37 11.46
CA THR A 80 -1.97 11.27 12.61
C THR A 80 -0.71 10.96 13.42
N ASP A 81 -0.37 9.67 13.56
CA ASP A 81 0.83 9.21 14.26
C ASP A 81 2.13 9.38 13.44
N GLY A 82 2.04 9.88 12.20
CA GLY A 82 3.19 10.06 11.31
C GLY A 82 3.76 8.73 10.78
N PHE A 83 3.03 7.63 10.91
CA PHE A 83 3.47 6.27 10.58
C PHE A 83 3.96 6.13 9.13
N PHE A 84 3.29 6.79 8.18
CA PHE A 84 3.61 6.69 6.76
C PHE A 84 4.95 7.33 6.37
N LYS A 85 5.52 8.19 7.23
CA LYS A 85 6.75 8.93 6.90
C LYS A 85 7.89 8.00 6.49
N LYS A 86 8.13 6.91 7.23
CA LYS A 86 9.22 5.97 6.92
C LYS A 86 9.04 5.28 5.56
N TYR A 87 7.79 5.03 5.16
CA TYR A 87 7.47 4.38 3.89
C TYR A 87 7.61 5.34 2.72
N ILE A 88 7.18 6.59 2.91
CA ILE A 88 7.40 7.68 1.96
C ILE A 88 8.90 7.93 1.77
N ASP A 89 9.67 8.07 2.85
CA ASP A 89 11.13 8.28 2.79
C ASP A 89 11.83 7.13 2.04
N ARG A 90 11.43 5.87 2.32
CA ARG A 90 11.94 4.68 1.60
C ARG A 90 11.61 4.76 0.11
N TYR A 91 10.36 5.09 -0.22
CA TYR A 91 9.89 5.18 -1.59
C TYR A 91 10.67 6.22 -2.40
N GLU A 92 10.83 7.42 -1.85
CA GLU A 92 11.60 8.48 -2.50
C GLU A 92 13.06 8.09 -2.71
N TYR A 93 13.65 7.38 -1.75
CA TYR A 93 15.02 6.88 -1.88
C TYR A 93 15.14 5.83 -3.00
N GLU A 94 14.18 4.92 -3.12
CA GLU A 94 14.14 3.94 -4.20
C GLU A 94 14.02 4.61 -5.58
N LEU A 95 13.15 5.62 -5.72
CA LEU A 95 13.04 6.40 -6.95
C LEU A 95 14.35 7.12 -7.30
N LYS A 96 15.00 7.77 -6.32
CA LYS A 96 16.32 8.41 -6.53
C LYS A 96 17.38 7.40 -6.98
N CYS A 97 17.38 6.20 -6.39
CA CYS A 97 18.28 5.13 -6.82
C CYS A 97 17.99 4.68 -8.26
N PHE A 98 16.72 4.53 -8.61
CA PHE A 98 16.30 4.17 -9.96
C PHE A 98 16.73 5.22 -10.99
N ASP A 99 16.41 6.50 -10.76
CA ASP A 99 16.77 7.60 -11.66
C ASP A 99 18.28 7.66 -11.87
N ARG A 100 19.05 7.52 -10.78
CA ARG A 100 20.50 7.51 -10.87
C ARG A 100 21.04 6.32 -11.66
N GLY A 101 20.48 5.13 -11.46
CA GLY A 101 20.82 3.94 -12.23
C GLY A 101 20.48 4.12 -13.71
N PHE A 102 19.30 4.66 -14.00
CA PHE A 102 18.84 4.93 -15.36
C PHE A 102 19.78 5.90 -16.09
N GLU A 103 20.23 6.98 -15.45
CA GLU A 103 21.22 7.91 -16.02
C GLU A 103 22.53 7.22 -16.41
N ILE A 104 23.04 6.33 -15.56
CA ILE A 104 24.29 5.58 -15.82
C ILE A 104 24.09 4.66 -17.02
N MET A 105 23.01 3.88 -17.03
CA MET A 105 22.68 2.95 -18.10
C MET A 105 22.48 3.67 -19.44
N GLU A 106 21.82 4.83 -19.45
CA GLU A 106 21.62 5.62 -20.67
C GLU A 106 22.94 6.21 -21.20
N LYS A 107 23.85 6.63 -20.32
CA LYS A 107 25.19 7.08 -20.73
C LYS A 107 25.99 5.94 -21.35
N GLU A 108 25.96 4.75 -20.76
CA GLU A 108 26.62 3.56 -21.32
C GLU A 108 26.02 3.14 -22.66
N ARG A 109 24.70 3.26 -22.81
CA ARG A 109 24.00 2.97 -24.06
C ARG A 109 24.36 3.94 -25.19
N LYS A 110 24.51 5.24 -24.88
CA LYS A 110 24.85 6.31 -25.85
C LYS A 110 26.35 6.46 -26.10
N GLY A 111 27.19 5.92 -25.21
CA GLY A 111 28.65 5.87 -25.34
C GLY A 111 29.16 4.66 -26.13
N LYS A 112 28.26 3.77 -26.55
CA LYS A 112 28.44 2.81 -27.65
C LYS A 112 27.82 3.39 -28.92
#